data_AF-A0A133YSR9-F1
#
_entry.id   AF-A0A133YSR9-F1
#
_cell.length_a   1.000
_cell.length_b   1.000
_cell.length_c   1.000
_cell.angle_alpha   90.00
_cell.angle_beta   90.00
_cell.angle_gamma   90.00
#
_symmetry.space_group_name_H-M   'P 1'
#
loop_
_entity.id
_entity.type
_entity.pdbx_description
1 polymer ?
#
loop_
_entity_poly.entity_id
_entity_poly.type
_entity_poly.pdbx_seq_one_letter_code
_entity_poly.pdbx_strand_id
1 'polypeptide(L)' 'METKKELSYFRLKLENHLGEHFPEMLSDNQFITARADDALTTYL' A
#
# COMPACT_ATOMS: atom_id res chain seq x y z
N MET A 1 -4.80 -17.74 0.88
CA MET A 1 -3.47 -17.46 1.48
C MET A 1 -2.65 -16.52 0.59
N GLU A 2 -2.87 -16.51 -0.73
CA GLU A 2 -2.20 -15.62 -1.70
C GLU A 2 -2.57 -14.14 -1.53
N THR A 3 -3.86 -13.84 -1.34
CA THR A 3 -4.39 -12.46 -1.17
C THR A 3 -3.69 -11.66 -0.06
N LYS A 4 -3.31 -12.33 1.04
CA LYS A 4 -2.62 -11.68 2.17
C LYS A 4 -1.16 -11.34 1.83
N LYS A 5 -0.49 -12.13 1.00
CA LYS A 5 0.89 -11.85 0.57
C LYS A 5 0.91 -10.68 -0.42
N GLU A 6 -0.02 -10.68 -1.37
CA GLU A 6 -0.17 -9.59 -2.33
C GLU A 6 -0.50 -8.26 -1.64
N LEU A 7 -1.41 -8.25 -0.65
CA LEU A 7 -1.71 -7.04 0.12
C LEU A 7 -0.48 -6.49 0.85
N SER A 8 0.28 -7.35 1.54
CA SER A 8 1.53 -6.95 2.19
C SER A 8 2.55 -6.41 1.20
N TYR A 9 2.60 -6.97 -0.02
CA TYR A 9 3.48 -6.50 -1.08
C TYR A 9 3.10 -5.11 -1.58
N PHE A 10 1.82 -4.87 -1.88
CA PHE A 10 1.34 -3.56 -2.33
C PHE A 10 1.55 -2.48 -1.29
N ARG A 11 1.25 -2.79 -0.02
CA ARG A 11 1.49 -1.89 1.09
C ARG A 11 2.98 -1.53 1.24
N LEU A 12 3.87 -2.52 1.22
CA LEU A 12 5.32 -2.27 1.33
C LEU A 12 5.84 -1.38 0.19
N LYS A 13 5.42 -1.65 -1.06
CA LYS A 13 5.80 -0.82 -2.20
C LYS A 13 5.29 0.61 -2.08
N LEU A 14 4.05 0.78 -1.60
CA LEU A 14 3.46 2.08 -1.40
C LEU A 14 4.20 2.86 -0.30
N GLU A 15 4.45 2.25 0.86
CA GLU A 15 5.18 2.87 1.97
C GLU A 15 6.60 3.29 1.54
N ASN A 16 7.33 2.47 0.77
CA ASN A 16 8.64 2.87 0.24
C ASN A 16 8.55 4.09 -0.69
N HIS A 17 7.59 4.09 -1.62
CA HIS A 17 7.40 5.21 -2.55
C HIS A 17 7.03 6.51 -1.81
N LEU A 18 6.14 6.42 -0.81
CA LEU A 18 5.79 7.57 0.02
C LEU A 18 6.98 8.04 0.85
N GLY A 19 7.78 7.14 1.42
CA GLY A 19 8.98 7.52 2.16
C GLY A 19 10.01 8.27 1.32
N GLU A 20 10.13 7.95 0.04
CA GLU A 20 11.05 8.60 -0.89
C GLU A 20 10.55 9.95 -1.40
N HIS A 21 9.24 10.10 -1.63
CA HIS A 21 8.68 11.25 -2.35
C HIS A 21 7.69 12.11 -1.55
N PHE A 22 7.00 11.51 -0.58
CA PHE A 22 5.88 12.12 0.18
C PHE A 22 5.90 11.67 1.65
N PRO A 23 6.99 11.91 2.40
CA PRO A 23 7.17 11.38 3.75
C PRO A 23 6.06 11.81 4.73
N GLU A 24 5.41 12.96 4.49
CA GLU A 24 4.26 13.43 5.25
C GLU A 24 3.05 12.48 5.18
N MET A 25 2.88 11.76 4.07
CA MET A 25 1.77 10.85 3.84
C MET A 25 1.95 9.49 4.53
N LEU A 26 3.16 9.16 5.02
CA LEU A 26 3.42 7.92 5.76
C LEU A 26 2.62 7.80 7.06
N SER A 27 2.19 8.94 7.61
CA SER A 27 1.36 8.97 8.82
C SER A 27 -0.12 8.67 8.56
N ASP A 28 -0.56 8.72 7.30
CA ASP A 28 -1.94 8.48 6.90
C ASP A 28 -2.18 6.98 6.64
N ASN A 29 -2.42 6.25 7.73
CA ASN A 29 -2.73 4.82 7.66
C ASN A 29 -4.02 4.54 6.85
N GLN A 30 -5.00 5.43 6.85
CA GLN A 30 -6.25 5.21 6.10
C GLN A 30 -5.99 5.27 4.60
N PHE A 31 -5.20 6.25 4.16
CA PHE A 31 -4.76 6.35 2.77
C PHE A 31 -3.96 5.12 2.32
N ILE A 32 -2.98 4.70 3.13
CA ILE A 32 -2.12 3.55 2.82
C ILE A 32 -2.94 2.26 2.69
N THR A 33 -3.87 2.02 3.63
CA THR A 33 -4.75 0.85 3.57
C THR A 33 -5.66 0.89 2.35
N ALA A 34 -6.38 1.99 2.13
CA ALA A 34 -7.31 2.10 1.00
C ALA A 34 -6.59 1.88 -0.34
N ARG A 35 -5.42 2.47 -0.53
CA ARG A 35 -4.67 2.34 -1.78
C ARG A 35 -4.05 0.97 -1.99
N ALA A 36 -3.62 0.29 -0.92
CA ALA A 36 -3.16 -1.09 -1.00
C ALA A 36 -4.31 -2.06 -1.35
N ASP A 37 -5.51 -1.83 -0.81
CA ASP A 37 -6.72 -2.60 -1.14
C ASP A 37 -7.17 -2.36 -2.59
N ASP A 38 -7.10 -1.13 -3.09
CA ASP A 38 -7.39 -0.79 -4.50
C ASP A 38 -6.40 -1.48 -5.45
N ALA A 39 -5.11 -1.48 -5.11
CA ALA A 39 -4.07 -2.14 -5.90
C ALA A 39 -4.29 -3.65 -5.97
N LEU A 40 -4.64 -4.27 -4.83
CA LEU A 40 -5.00 -5.68 -4.78
C LEU A 40 -6.24 -5.99 -5.62
N THR A 41 -7.29 -5.18 -5.51
CA THR A 41 -8.54 -5.35 -6.26
C THR A 41 -8.32 -5.22 -7.77
N THR A 42 -7.42 -4.34 -8.19
CA THR A 42 -7.06 -4.16 -9.61
C THR A 42 -6.22 -5.32 -10.16
N TYR A 43 -5.43 -5.97 -9.29
CA TYR A 43 -4.56 -7.09 -9.66
C TYR A 43 -5.32 -8.42 -9.81
N LEU A 44 -6.42 -8.59 -9.07
CA LEU A 44 -7.30 -9.76 -9.13
C LEU A 44 -8.30 -9.69 -10.29
#